data_AF-A0A101HW42-F1
#
_entry.id   AF-A0A101HW42-F1
#
_cell.length_a   1.000
_cell.length_b   1.000
_cell.length_c   1.000
_cell.angle_alpha   90.00
_cell.angle_beta   90.00
_cell.angle_gamma   90.00
#
_symmetry.space_group_name_H-M   'P 1'
#
loop_
_entity.id
_entity.type
_entity.pdbx_description
1 polymer ?
#
loop_
_entity_poly.entity_id
_entity_poly.type
_entity_poly.pdbx_seq_one_letter_code
_entity_poly.pdbx_strand_id
1 'polypeptide(L)'
;MPKTKEKANKKKSSKKKIANFKVGDQVRVNFEIKEGKQTRQAFFEGKVIAQKGSGKSQTFTVRKIGADRIAIERIFPKNSPKIVKIDLIEKGKGVRRAKLY
;
A
#
# COMPACT_ATOMS: atom_id res chain seq x y z
N MET A 1 31.57 15.25 -21.20
CA MET A 1 30.52 14.28 -21.60
C MET A 1 29.28 14.48 -20.72
N PRO A 2 28.14 14.92 -21.25
CA PRO A 2 26.89 15.05 -20.48
C PRO A 2 25.97 13.83 -20.71
N LYS A 3 25.40 13.29 -19.62
CA LYS A 3 24.19 12.42 -19.47
C LYS A 3 24.26 11.88 -18.02
N THR A 4 23.28 12.00 -17.12
CA THR A 4 21.82 12.14 -17.23
C THR A 4 21.27 12.80 -15.96
N LYS A 5 20.22 13.61 -16.16
CA LYS A 5 19.55 14.44 -15.15
C LYS A 5 18.81 13.57 -14.12
N GLU A 6 19.32 13.48 -12.90
CA GLU A 6 18.56 12.99 -11.74
C GLU A 6 17.60 14.09 -11.27
N LYS A 7 16.51 14.30 -12.01
CA LYS A 7 15.40 15.15 -11.54
C LYS A 7 14.59 14.35 -10.53
N ALA A 8 15.12 14.20 -9.32
CA ALA A 8 14.37 13.77 -8.16
C ALA A 8 13.31 14.85 -7.84
N ASN A 9 12.10 14.65 -8.36
CA ASN A 9 10.95 15.51 -8.09
C ASN A 9 10.56 15.36 -6.62
N LYS A 10 11.20 16.15 -5.75
CA LYS A 10 10.98 16.25 -4.31
C LYS A 10 9.64 16.98 -4.07
N LYS A 11 8.52 16.35 -4.45
CA LYS A 11 7.19 16.83 -4.09
C LYS A 11 7.05 16.72 -2.56
N LYS A 12 6.91 17.88 -1.92
CA LYS A 12 6.65 18.11 -0.49
C LYS A 12 5.90 16.94 0.15
N SER A 13 6.58 16.17 1.00
CA SER A 13 5.97 15.11 1.79
C SER A 13 5.11 15.73 2.88
N SER A 14 3.84 15.97 2.59
CA SER A 14 2.83 15.98 3.64
C SER A 14 3.04 14.72 4.49
N LYS A 15 3.10 14.86 5.82
CA LYS A 15 3.30 13.75 6.75
C LYS A 15 2.22 12.69 6.49
N LYS A 16 2.55 11.63 5.73
CA LYS A 16 1.61 10.54 5.45
C LYS A 16 1.24 9.88 6.77
N LYS A 17 -0.06 9.76 7.03
CA LYS A 17 -0.56 8.99 8.17
C LYS A 17 -0.52 7.51 7.78
N ILE A 18 0.60 6.86 8.09
CA ILE A 18 0.81 5.43 7.86
C ILE A 18 0.77 4.75 9.22
N ALA A 19 -0.26 3.94 9.46
CA ALA A 19 -0.31 3.11 10.66
C ALA A 19 0.81 2.05 10.63
N ASN A 20 1.27 1.64 11.81
CA ASN A 20 2.10 0.45 11.95
C ASN A 20 1.20 -0.80 11.86
N PHE A 21 1.49 -1.68 10.91
CA PHE A 21 0.77 -2.94 10.71
C PHE A 21 1.73 -4.08 10.35
N LYS A 22 1.28 -5.30 10.61
CA LYS A 22 2.02 -6.55 10.36
C LYS A 22 1.24 -7.45 9.41
N VAL A 23 1.88 -8.53 8.98
CA VAL A 23 1.21 -9.60 8.25
C VAL A 23 0.16 -10.24 9.15
N GLY A 24 -1.05 -10.41 8.64
CA GLY A 24 -2.23 -10.85 9.40
C GLY A 24 -3.24 -9.75 9.69
N ASP A 25 -2.81 -8.50 9.75
CA ASP A 25 -3.67 -7.35 10.07
C ASP A 25 -4.62 -7.03 8.91
N GLN A 26 -5.79 -6.49 9.24
CA GLN A 26 -6.70 -5.88 8.28
C GLN A 26 -6.40 -4.40 8.18
N VAL A 27 -6.15 -3.93 6.96
CA VAL A 27 -5.80 -2.54 6.68
C VAL A 27 -6.71 -1.95 5.61
N ARG A 28 -6.96 -0.65 5.72
CA ARG A 28 -7.59 0.16 4.66
C ARG A 28 -6.54 1.08 4.07
N VAL A 29 -6.20 0.85 2.81
CA VAL A 29 -5.25 1.67 2.04
C VAL A 29 -6.04 2.68 1.22
N ASN A 30 -5.91 3.97 1.55
CA ASN A 30 -6.48 5.07 0.78
C ASN A 30 -5.43 5.57 -0.22
N PHE A 31 -5.77 5.59 -1.51
CA PHE A 31 -4.86 6.00 -2.58
C PHE A 31 -5.58 6.79 -3.67
N GLU A 32 -4.82 7.63 -4.34
CA GLU A 32 -5.29 8.45 -5.45
C GLU A 32 -5.29 7.66 -6.76
N ILE A 33 -6.40 7.72 -7.46
CA ILE A 33 -6.56 7.24 -8.83
C ILE A 33 -6.66 8.47 -9.73
N LYS A 34 -5.83 8.49 -10.78
CA LYS A 34 -5.86 9.54 -11.79
C LYS A 34 -6.52 8.99 -13.06
N GLU A 35 -7.67 9.56 -13.41
CA GLU A 35 -8.43 9.25 -14.62
C GLU A 35 -8.37 10.49 -15.53
N GLY A 36 -7.40 10.50 -16.45
CA GLY A 36 -7.14 11.65 -17.32
C GLY A 36 -6.73 12.90 -16.54
N LYS A 37 -7.58 13.93 -16.57
CA LYS A 37 -7.37 15.20 -15.85
C LYS A 37 -7.91 15.19 -14.42
N GLN A 38 -8.81 14.27 -14.08
CA GLN A 38 -9.44 14.20 -12.77
C GLN A 38 -8.70 13.22 -11.85
N THR A 39 -8.67 13.57 -10.57
CA THR A 39 -8.13 12.71 -9.51
C THR A 39 -9.22 12.42 -8.50
N ARG A 40 -9.40 11.14 -8.17
CA ARG A 40 -10.31 10.70 -7.11
C ARG A 40 -9.56 9.86 -6.08
N GLN A 41 -10.03 9.91 -4.84
CA GLN A 41 -9.54 9.02 -3.79
C GLN A 41 -10.37 7.74 -3.80
N ALA A 42 -9.68 6.61 -3.81
CA ALA A 42 -10.28 5.29 -3.64
C ALA A 42 -9.61 4.59 -2.45
N PHE A 43 -10.26 3.55 -1.95
CA PHE A 43 -9.67 2.72 -0.91
C PHE A 43 -9.67 1.25 -1.30
N PHE A 44 -8.73 0.51 -0.73
CA PHE A 44 -8.66 -0.94 -0.79
C PHE A 44 -8.49 -1.47 0.62
N GLU A 45 -9.49 -2.20 1.08
CA GLU A 45 -9.49 -2.81 2.41
C GLU A 45 -9.34 -4.32 2.29
N GLY A 46 -8.48 -4.90 3.12
CA GLY A 46 -8.29 -6.34 3.19
C GLY A 46 -7.17 -6.74 4.14
N LYS A 47 -6.86 -8.04 4.15
CA LYS A 47 -5.83 -8.61 5.01
C LYS A 47 -4.45 -8.48 4.39
N VAL A 48 -3.47 -8.05 5.17
CA VAL A 48 -2.06 -8.04 4.75
C VAL A 48 -1.53 -9.46 4.79
N ILE A 49 -1.20 -10.01 3.63
CA ILE A 49 -0.74 -11.40 3.51
C ILE A 49 0.78 -11.52 3.38
N ALA A 50 1.47 -10.44 2.99
CA ALA A 50 2.91 -10.43 2.86
C ALA A 50 3.46 -9.00 2.98
N GLN A 51 4.68 -8.89 3.50
CA GLN A 51 5.52 -7.70 3.41
C GLN A 51 6.88 -8.11 2.86
N LYS A 52 7.44 -7.32 1.94
CA LYS A 52 8.73 -7.60 1.30
C LYS A 52 9.55 -6.32 1.13
N GLY A 53 10.87 -6.47 1.11
CA GLY A 53 11.80 -5.39 0.85
C GLY A 53 12.09 -4.53 2.07
N SER A 54 12.94 -3.53 1.89
CA SER A 54 13.44 -2.65 2.94
C SER A 54 13.52 -1.20 2.46
N GLY A 55 13.53 -0.25 3.40
CA GLY A 55 13.67 1.17 3.09
C GLY A 55 12.65 1.68 2.06
N LYS A 56 13.14 2.25 0.96
CA LYS A 56 12.31 2.86 -0.09
C LYS A 56 11.56 1.84 -0.95
N SER A 57 12.08 0.61 -1.09
CA SER A 57 11.49 -0.45 -1.92
C SER A 57 10.54 -1.37 -1.16
N GLN A 58 10.23 -1.06 0.10
CA GLN A 58 9.31 -1.86 0.91
C GLN A 58 7.91 -1.89 0.28
N THR A 59 7.39 -3.10 0.05
CA THR A 59 6.04 -3.36 -0.46
C THR A 59 5.26 -4.24 0.51
N PHE A 60 3.94 -4.22 0.38
CA PHE A 60 3.04 -5.10 1.10
C PHE A 60 1.88 -5.54 0.20
N THR A 61 1.41 -6.75 0.40
CA THR A 61 0.31 -7.34 -0.37
C THR A 61 -0.93 -7.41 0.49
N VAL A 62 -2.04 -6.85 -0.01
CA VAL A 62 -3.35 -6.88 0.63
C VAL A 62 -4.28 -7.75 -0.19
N ARG A 63 -4.95 -8.71 0.46
CA ARG A 63 -5.93 -9.61 -0.15
C ARG A 63 -7.32 -9.32 0.39
N LYS A 64 -8.32 -9.27 -0.49
CA LYS A 64 -9.73 -9.26 -0.13
C LYS A 64 -10.52 -10.20 -1.05
N ILE A 65 -11.66 -10.67 -0.58
CA ILE A 65 -12.65 -11.30 -1.47
C ILE A 65 -13.49 -10.16 -2.06
N GLY A 66 -13.47 -10.06 -3.39
CA GLY A 66 -14.21 -9.06 -4.15
C GLY A 66 -15.62 -9.51 -4.50
N ALA A 67 -16.17 -8.90 -5.55
CA ALA A 67 -17.42 -9.36 -6.16
C ALA A 67 -17.27 -10.81 -6.65
N ASP A 68 -18.40 -11.50 -6.74
CA ASP A 68 -18.49 -12.87 -7.28
C ASP A 68 -17.62 -13.91 -6.56
N ARG A 69 -17.27 -13.64 -5.29
CA ARG A 69 -16.38 -14.49 -4.47
C ARG A 69 -14.97 -14.65 -5.04
N ILE A 70 -14.55 -13.75 -5.93
CA ILE A 70 -13.21 -13.79 -6.53
C ILE A 70 -12.20 -13.11 -5.59
N ALA A 71 -11.10 -13.79 -5.31
CA ALA A 71 -10.01 -13.20 -4.53
C ALA A 71 -9.25 -12.14 -5.35
N ILE A 72 -9.08 -10.96 -4.76
CA ILE A 72 -8.33 -9.85 -5.35
C ILE A 72 -7.14 -9.55 -4.45
N GLU A 73 -5.94 -9.61 -5.03
CA GLU A 73 -4.70 -9.20 -4.39
C GLU A 73 -4.17 -7.92 -5.01
N ARG A 74 -3.71 -7.00 -4.16
CA ARG A 74 -3.01 -5.79 -4.59
C ARG A 74 -1.71 -5.61 -3.83
N ILE A 75 -0.66 -5.31 -4.58
CA ILE A 75 0.67 -5.01 -4.05
C ILE A 75 0.84 -3.50 -4.02
N PHE A 76 1.16 -2.96 -2.85
CA PHE A 76 1.36 -1.53 -2.63
C PHE A 76 2.81 -1.25 -2.22
N PRO A 77 3.50 -0.27 -2.86
CA PRO A 77 4.74 0.26 -2.33
C PRO A 77 4.43 1.16 -1.13
N LYS A 78 4.97 0.84 0.06
CA LYS A 78 4.66 1.52 1.33
C LYS A 78 4.90 3.04 1.26
N ASN A 79 5.92 3.45 0.52
CA ASN A 79 6.31 4.85 0.40
C ASN A 79 5.74 5.55 -0.85
N SER A 80 4.86 4.89 -1.63
CA SER A 80 4.32 5.45 -2.88
C SER A 80 3.64 6.80 -2.66
N PRO A 81 3.94 7.85 -3.43
CA PRO A 81 3.30 9.16 -3.31
C PRO A 81 1.79 9.12 -3.58
N LYS A 82 1.30 8.07 -4.25
CA LYS A 82 -0.13 7.87 -4.51
C LYS A 82 -0.92 7.43 -3.28
N ILE A 83 -0.24 6.94 -2.23
CA ILE A 83 -0.90 6.55 -0.98
C ILE A 83 -1.08 7.78 -0.11
N VAL A 84 -2.34 8.05 0.23
CA VAL A 84 -2.74 9.18 1.08
C VAL A 84 -2.65 8.78 2.55
N LYS A 85 -3.21 7.62 2.90
CA LYS A 85 -3.35 7.14 4.27
C LYS A 85 -3.43 5.61 4.32
N ILE A 86 -2.85 5.00 5.35
CA ILE A 86 -3.06 3.59 5.67
C ILE A 86 -3.60 3.50 7.08
N ASP A 87 -4.83 2.97 7.20
CA ASP A 87 -5.51 2.76 8.48
C ASP A 87 -5.45 1.29 8.87
N LEU A 88 -5.11 1.03 10.14
CA LEU A 88 -5.26 -0.28 10.75
C LEU A 88 -6.72 -0.43 11.18
N ILE A 89 -7.43 -1.39 10.59
CA ILE A 89 -8.84 -1.67 10.89
C ILE A 89 -8.93 -2.71 12.01
N GLU A 90 -8.17 -3.80 11.88
CA GLU A 90 -8.17 -4.89 12.85
C GLU A 90 -6.78 -5.51 12.96
N LYS A 91 -6.36 -5.84 14.18
CA LYS A 91 -5.13 -6.60 14.41
C LYS A 91 -5.37 -8.08 14.14
N GLY A 92 -4.48 -8.69 13.36
CA GLY A 92 -4.51 -10.12 13.09
C GLY A 92 -4.17 -10.94 14.34
N LYS A 93 -4.88 -12.05 14.53
CA LYS A 93 -4.60 -13.03 15.59
C LYS A 93 -3.87 -14.25 15.02
N GLY A 94 -2.95 -14.82 15.77
CA GLY A 94 -2.40 -16.16 15.52
C GLY A 94 -1.47 -16.29 14.31
N VAL A 95 -0.94 -15.19 13.77
CA VAL A 95 -0.01 -15.24 12.62
C VAL A 95 1.41 -15.49 13.09
N ARG A 96 1.93 -16.68 12.76
CA ARG A 96 3.32 -17.08 13.03
C ARG A 96 4.20 -17.08 11.78
N ARG A 97 3.60 -16.94 10.59
CA ARG A 97 4.29 -16.95 9.30
C ARG A 97 4.48 -15.52 8.78
N ALA A 98 5.63 -15.27 8.15
CA ALA A 98 5.91 -14.00 7.50
C ALA A 98 5.10 -13.78 6.21
N LYS A 99 4.50 -14.84 5.63
CA LYS A 99 3.62 -14.78 4.47
C LYS A 99 2.46 -15.76 4.63
N LEU A 100 1.26 -15.37 4.19
CA LEU A 100 -0.01 -16.08 4.37
C LEU A 100 -0.62 -16.54 3.04
N TYR A 101 0.23 -17.06 2.14
CA TYR A 101 -0.25 -17.75 0.94
C TYR A 101 -1.11 -18.95 1.34
#